data_AF-A0A7W0PKY3-F1
#
_entry.id   AF-A0A7W0PKY3-F1
#
_cell.length_a   1.000
_cell.length_b   1.000
_cell.length_c   1.000
_cell.angle_alpha   90.00
_cell.angle_beta   90.00
_cell.angle_gamma   90.00
#
_symmetry.space_group_name_H-M   'P 1'
#
loop_
_entity.id
_entity.type
_entity.pdbx_description
1 polymer ?
#
loop_
_entity_poly.entity_id
_entity_poly.type
_entity_poly.pdbx_seq_one_letter_code
_entity_poly.pdbx_strand_id
1 'polypeptide(L)'
;MRVAAFLCAICAAGLTIALGGCGTGGYTSGGSQGNGKQLFMQGGCGGCHTLADAGTAGTIGPDLDDAFAQARVDGLTTGTFEQVVAAQIKFPVEETSTGARGMPGVDTTLPSCGDVNGDVFCVKDQDDAVADVAAYVAAVAGTGVTAETPMDGKTIFTASCGGCHTLADAGTGGTIGPNLDQSKPSKALAVDRVTNGQGVMPPFKDSLDAAQIEAVAEYVSSAAGR
;
A
#
# COMPACT_ATOMS: atom_id res chain seq x y z
N MET A 1 -59.74 -36.61 50.33
CA MET A 1 -59.65 -35.52 51.33
C MET A 1 -58.20 -35.06 51.34
N ARG A 2 -57.85 -33.97 50.64
CA ARG A 2 -57.87 -32.56 51.08
C ARG A 2 -56.66 -32.16 51.96
N VAL A 3 -55.82 -31.26 51.39
CA VAL A 3 -55.14 -30.10 52.03
C VAL A 3 -53.83 -30.46 52.79
N ALA A 4 -52.68 -29.75 52.77
CA ALA A 4 -52.22 -28.41 52.36
C ALA A 4 -50.69 -28.49 52.06
N ALA A 5 -50.16 -27.87 50.99
CA ALA A 5 -49.62 -26.50 50.92
C ALA A 5 -48.39 -26.23 51.81
N PHE A 6 -47.20 -26.10 51.20
CA PHE A 6 -46.25 -25.01 51.48
C PHE A 6 -45.40 -24.74 50.23
N LEU A 7 -45.75 -23.64 49.55
CA LEU A 7 -44.91 -22.96 48.58
C LEU A 7 -43.72 -22.33 49.32
N CYS A 8 -42.51 -22.49 48.78
CA CYS A 8 -41.45 -21.50 48.94
C CYS A 8 -40.98 -21.13 47.54
N ALA A 9 -41.33 -19.91 47.14
CA ALA A 9 -41.03 -19.35 45.83
C ALA A 9 -39.55 -18.96 45.75
N ILE A 10 -38.85 -19.47 44.74
CA ILE A 10 -37.59 -18.89 44.26
C ILE A 10 -37.88 -18.35 42.86
N CYS A 11 -38.17 -17.05 42.80
CA CYS A 11 -38.17 -16.29 41.54
C CYS A 11 -36.72 -16.14 41.07
N ALA A 12 -36.25 -17.08 40.27
CA ALA A 12 -35.08 -16.84 39.42
C ALA A 12 -35.55 -16.07 38.18
N ALA A 13 -35.66 -14.74 38.32
CA ALA A 13 -35.71 -13.86 37.15
C ALA A 13 -34.34 -13.97 36.46
N GLY A 14 -34.25 -14.84 35.46
CA GLY A 14 -33.10 -14.91 34.57
C GLY A 14 -32.99 -13.59 33.83
N LEU A 15 -32.11 -12.72 34.31
CA LEU A 15 -31.64 -11.56 33.58
C LEU A 15 -30.85 -12.09 32.38
N THR A 16 -31.53 -12.33 31.27
CA THR A 16 -30.89 -12.51 29.96
C THR A 16 -30.30 -11.16 29.59
N ILE A 17 -29.07 -10.91 30.03
CA ILE A 17 -28.23 -9.87 29.47
C ILE A 17 -27.98 -10.29 28.02
N ALA A 18 -28.82 -9.79 27.11
CA ALA A 18 -28.44 -9.74 25.71
C ALA A 18 -27.23 -8.80 25.64
N LEU A 19 -26.03 -9.39 25.69
CA LEU A 19 -24.82 -8.73 25.25
C LEU A 19 -25.02 -8.46 23.76
N GLY A 20 -25.64 -7.33 23.44
CA GLY A 20 -25.53 -6.72 22.13
C GLY A 20 -24.05 -6.40 21.95
N GLY A 21 -23.29 -7.38 21.49
CA GLY A 21 -21.91 -7.17 21.08
C GLY A 21 -21.94 -6.08 20.01
N CYS A 22 -21.20 -5.00 20.24
CA CYS A 22 -20.80 -4.13 19.15
C CYS A 22 -20.08 -5.05 18.16
N GLY A 23 -20.72 -5.36 17.03
CA GLY A 23 -20.13 -6.23 16.01
C GLY A 23 -18.89 -5.53 15.49
N THR A 24 -17.71 -5.93 15.96
CA THR A 24 -16.42 -5.26 15.67
C THR A 24 -15.94 -5.51 14.24
N GLY A 25 -16.84 -5.79 13.29
CA GLY A 25 -16.51 -6.07 11.89
C GLY A 25 -15.78 -7.38 11.63
N GLY A 26 -15.28 -8.07 12.68
CA GLY A 26 -14.40 -9.23 12.56
C GLY A 26 -12.97 -8.82 12.20
N TYR A 27 -11.99 -9.59 12.67
CA TYR A 27 -10.60 -9.43 12.23
C TYR A 27 -10.44 -10.11 10.87
N THR A 28 -9.98 -9.40 9.85
CA THR A 28 -9.69 -10.02 8.54
C THR A 28 -8.33 -10.71 8.58
N SER A 29 -8.25 -11.95 8.12
CA SER A 29 -6.99 -12.67 8.01
C SER A 29 -7.11 -13.77 6.96
N GLY A 30 -6.00 -14.08 6.27
CA GLY A 30 -5.95 -15.21 5.35
C GLY A 30 -6.42 -14.90 3.93
N GLY A 31 -6.59 -13.62 3.58
CA GLY A 31 -6.89 -13.21 2.21
C GLY A 31 -5.77 -13.57 1.22
N SER A 32 -6.16 -13.89 -0.01
CA SER A 32 -5.28 -14.21 -1.14
C SER A 32 -4.91 -12.93 -1.88
N GLN A 33 -3.64 -12.54 -1.82
CA GLN A 33 -3.13 -11.36 -2.56
C GLN A 33 -3.34 -11.49 -4.08
N GLY A 34 -3.19 -12.70 -4.63
CA GLY A 34 -3.37 -12.95 -6.06
C GLY A 34 -4.82 -12.74 -6.52
N ASN A 35 -5.78 -13.23 -5.74
CA ASN A 35 -7.20 -12.98 -5.99
C ASN A 35 -7.53 -11.51 -5.72
N GLY A 36 -6.97 -10.93 -4.67
CA GLY A 36 -7.18 -9.54 -4.27
C GLY A 36 -6.80 -8.55 -5.36
N LYS A 37 -5.69 -8.77 -6.06
CA LYS A 37 -5.30 -7.96 -7.22
C LYS A 37 -6.33 -8.03 -8.35
N GLN A 38 -6.80 -9.23 -8.65
CA GLN A 38 -7.83 -9.42 -9.66
C GLN A 38 -9.14 -8.71 -9.27
N LEU A 39 -9.57 -8.85 -8.02
CA LEU A 39 -10.78 -8.22 -7.49
C LEU A 39 -10.65 -6.69 -7.43
N PHE A 40 -9.48 -6.16 -7.09
CA PHE A 40 -9.21 -4.72 -7.13
C PHE A 40 -9.41 -4.14 -8.54
N MET A 41 -8.93 -4.86 -9.56
CA MET A 41 -9.13 -4.46 -10.96
C MET A 41 -10.58 -4.62 -11.41
N GLN A 42 -11.22 -5.76 -11.13
CA GLN A 42 -12.57 -6.08 -11.60
C GLN A 42 -13.66 -5.29 -10.89
N GLY A 43 -13.45 -4.97 -9.62
CA GLY A 43 -14.32 -4.08 -8.83
C GLY A 43 -14.16 -2.60 -9.16
N GLY A 44 -13.29 -2.26 -10.11
CA GLY A 44 -13.11 -0.90 -10.62
C GLY A 44 -12.36 0.05 -9.69
N CYS A 45 -11.70 -0.46 -8.64
CA CYS A 45 -10.97 0.35 -7.67
C CYS A 45 -9.88 1.20 -8.35
N GLY A 46 -9.23 0.63 -9.37
CA GLY A 46 -8.22 1.31 -10.19
C GLY A 46 -8.68 2.52 -10.98
N GLY A 47 -9.99 2.67 -11.23
CA GLY A 47 -10.53 3.87 -11.86
C GLY A 47 -10.50 5.09 -10.95
N CYS A 48 -10.45 4.86 -9.63
CA CYS A 48 -10.39 5.91 -8.62
C CYS A 48 -9.01 6.06 -8.00
N HIS A 49 -8.27 4.97 -7.80
CA HIS A 49 -7.02 4.95 -7.05
C HIS A 49 -5.79 4.71 -7.93
N THR A 50 -4.70 5.43 -7.64
CA THR A 50 -3.36 5.09 -8.11
C THR A 50 -2.83 3.93 -7.30
N LEU A 51 -2.35 2.90 -7.99
CA LEU A 51 -1.65 1.76 -7.39
C LEU A 51 -0.82 1.09 -8.49
N ALA A 52 0.48 1.33 -8.50
CA ALA A 52 1.37 0.93 -9.58
C ALA A 52 1.48 -0.58 -9.72
N ASP A 53 1.46 -1.32 -8.61
CA ASP A 53 1.45 -2.78 -8.66
C ASP A 53 0.24 -3.28 -9.48
N ALA A 54 -0.94 -2.64 -9.35
CA ALA A 54 -2.13 -2.96 -10.12
C ALA A 54 -2.12 -2.36 -11.55
N GLY A 55 -1.15 -1.49 -11.87
CA GLY A 55 -1.11 -0.75 -13.13
C GLY A 55 -2.20 0.33 -13.22
N THR A 56 -2.63 0.89 -12.09
CA THR A 56 -3.75 1.86 -12.04
C THR A 56 -3.25 3.26 -11.71
N ALA A 57 -3.93 4.27 -12.26
CA ALA A 57 -3.54 5.69 -12.16
C ALA A 57 -4.75 6.60 -11.88
N GLY A 58 -5.77 6.09 -11.19
CA GLY A 58 -6.95 6.86 -10.83
C GLY A 58 -6.60 7.95 -9.80
N THR A 59 -7.14 9.16 -9.98
CA THR A 59 -6.83 10.32 -9.13
C THR A 59 -8.04 10.89 -8.40
N ILE A 60 -9.16 10.16 -8.42
CA ILE A 60 -10.38 10.55 -7.69
C ILE A 60 -10.22 10.23 -6.20
N GLY A 61 -9.72 9.02 -5.92
CA GLY A 61 -9.33 8.57 -4.59
C GLY A 61 -7.85 8.85 -4.32
N PRO A 62 -7.39 8.61 -3.08
CA PRO A 62 -6.00 8.74 -2.70
C PRO A 62 -5.09 7.80 -3.49
N ASP A 63 -3.84 8.22 -3.67
CA ASP A 63 -2.74 7.39 -4.14
C ASP A 63 -2.40 6.34 -3.08
N LEU A 64 -2.53 5.06 -3.46
CA LEU A 64 -2.28 3.94 -2.56
C LEU A 64 -0.80 3.56 -2.52
N ASP A 65 0.02 3.96 -3.49
CA ASP A 65 1.47 3.76 -3.45
C ASP A 65 2.12 4.63 -2.36
N ASP A 66 1.52 5.80 -2.08
CA ASP A 66 1.90 6.67 -0.95
C ASP A 66 1.20 6.30 0.36
N ALA A 67 0.02 5.67 0.28
CA ALA A 67 -0.77 5.31 1.45
C ALA A 67 0.01 4.37 2.37
N PHE A 68 0.06 4.67 3.67
CA PHE A 68 0.81 3.91 4.69
C PHE A 68 2.35 4.00 4.62
N ALA A 69 2.96 4.78 3.72
CA ALA A 69 4.42 4.90 3.65
C ALA A 69 5.04 5.34 5.00
N GLN A 70 4.51 6.40 5.62
CA GLN A 70 4.95 6.83 6.94
C GLN A 70 4.63 5.80 8.03
N ALA A 71 3.46 5.17 7.95
CA ALA A 71 3.05 4.15 8.93
C ALA A 71 4.03 2.96 8.96
N ARG A 72 4.60 2.59 7.80
CA ARG A 72 5.66 1.59 7.70
C ARG A 72 6.97 2.08 8.33
N VAL A 73 7.36 3.35 8.12
CA VAL A 73 8.52 3.96 8.80
C VAL A 73 8.35 3.94 10.32
N ASP A 74 7.13 4.13 10.80
CA ASP A 74 6.78 4.09 12.22
C ASP A 74 6.68 2.65 12.78
N GLY A 75 6.93 1.63 11.96
CA GLY A 75 6.97 0.23 12.35
C GLY A 75 5.61 -0.49 12.37
N LEU A 76 4.56 0.11 11.78
CA LEU A 76 3.29 -0.59 11.58
C LEU A 76 3.42 -1.65 10.48
N THR A 77 2.67 -2.74 10.66
CA THR A 77 2.80 -3.93 9.82
C THR A 77 1.64 -4.08 8.85
N THR A 78 1.82 -4.94 7.84
CA THR A 78 0.80 -5.28 6.85
C THR A 78 -0.51 -5.72 7.49
N GLY A 79 -0.47 -6.42 8.63
CA GLY A 79 -1.68 -6.81 9.36
C GLY A 79 -2.52 -5.62 9.84
N THR A 80 -1.89 -4.50 10.21
CA THR A 80 -2.62 -3.26 10.54
C THR A 80 -3.26 -2.66 9.30
N PHE A 81 -2.52 -2.60 8.19
CA PHE A 81 -3.03 -2.02 6.95
C PHE A 81 -4.18 -2.85 6.38
N GLU A 82 -4.12 -4.18 6.50
CA GLU A 82 -5.19 -5.09 6.08
C GLU A 82 -6.50 -4.76 6.81
N GLN A 83 -6.48 -4.54 8.13
CA GLN A 83 -7.68 -4.15 8.85
C GLN A 83 -8.21 -2.78 8.43
N VAL A 84 -7.32 -1.80 8.22
CA VAL A 84 -7.73 -0.45 7.80
C VAL A 84 -8.37 -0.50 6.42
N VAL A 85 -7.76 -1.20 5.46
CA VAL A 85 -8.30 -1.32 4.11
C VAL A 85 -9.62 -2.07 4.12
N ALA A 86 -9.71 -3.22 4.80
CA ALA A 86 -10.94 -3.99 4.89
C ALA A 86 -12.09 -3.15 5.48
N ALA A 87 -11.81 -2.38 6.53
CA ALA A 87 -12.81 -1.51 7.15
C ALA A 87 -13.27 -0.39 6.20
N GLN A 88 -12.37 0.22 5.42
CA GLN A 88 -12.74 1.25 4.45
C GLN A 88 -13.58 0.68 3.30
N ILE A 89 -13.32 -0.56 2.86
CA ILE A 89 -14.13 -1.22 1.82
C ILE A 89 -15.51 -1.59 2.35
N LYS A 90 -15.59 -2.13 3.57
CA LYS A 90 -16.85 -2.56 4.18
C LYS A 90 -17.72 -1.41 4.67
N PHE A 91 -17.10 -0.31 5.10
CA PHE A 91 -17.77 0.84 5.70
C PHE A 91 -17.23 2.17 5.12
N PRO A 92 -17.38 2.41 3.80
CA PRO A 92 -16.83 3.60 3.17
C PRO A 92 -17.62 4.86 3.53
N VAL A 93 -16.95 6.01 3.39
CA VAL A 93 -17.63 7.30 3.34
C VAL A 93 -18.11 7.52 1.90
N GLU A 94 -19.37 7.14 1.63
CA GLU A 94 -20.00 7.34 0.32
C GLU A 94 -20.36 8.81 0.05
N GLU A 95 -20.73 9.53 1.11
CA GLU A 95 -21.09 10.94 1.08
C GLU A 95 -20.08 11.76 1.87
N THR A 96 -19.25 12.53 1.17
CA THR A 96 -18.21 13.33 1.82
C THR A 96 -18.76 14.66 2.35
N SER A 97 -18.19 15.16 3.44
CA SER A 97 -18.57 16.46 4.01
C SER A 97 -18.28 17.65 3.10
N THR A 98 -17.39 17.47 2.11
CA THR A 98 -17.03 18.49 1.12
C THR A 98 -17.90 18.44 -0.14
N GLY A 99 -18.75 17.42 -0.30
CA GLY A 99 -19.50 17.16 -1.53
C GLY A 99 -18.65 16.58 -2.67
N ALA A 100 -17.38 16.25 -2.41
CA ALA A 100 -16.59 15.45 -3.33
C ALA A 100 -17.15 14.02 -3.44
N ARG A 101 -16.84 13.34 -4.54
CA ARG A 101 -17.24 11.95 -4.76
C ARG A 101 -16.64 11.05 -3.66
N GLY A 102 -17.49 10.36 -2.91
CA GLY A 102 -17.06 9.39 -1.90
C GLY A 102 -16.66 8.05 -2.51
N MET A 103 -16.18 7.17 -1.64
CA MET A 103 -15.81 5.80 -2.01
C MET A 103 -17.09 4.97 -2.13
N PRO A 104 -17.36 4.29 -3.27
CA PRO A 104 -18.58 3.49 -3.41
C PRO A 104 -18.61 2.29 -2.46
N GLY A 105 -19.81 1.91 -2.00
CA GLY A 105 -20.05 0.74 -1.16
C GLY A 105 -19.64 -0.60 -1.80
N VAL A 106 -19.45 -1.61 -0.95
CA VAL A 106 -19.11 -2.99 -1.37
C VAL A 106 -20.17 -3.59 -2.30
N ASP A 107 -21.45 -3.24 -2.14
CA ASP A 107 -22.52 -3.71 -3.03
C ASP A 107 -22.41 -3.15 -4.45
N THR A 108 -21.68 -2.05 -4.63
CA THR A 108 -21.41 -1.47 -5.95
C THR A 108 -20.13 -2.02 -6.56
N THR A 109 -19.09 -2.22 -5.75
CA THR A 109 -17.74 -2.57 -6.24
C THR A 109 -17.50 -4.08 -6.25
N LEU A 110 -18.11 -4.82 -5.33
CA LEU A 110 -18.01 -6.27 -5.18
C LEU A 110 -19.41 -6.83 -4.88
N PRO A 111 -20.37 -6.75 -5.81
CA PRO A 111 -21.73 -7.22 -5.57
C PRO A 111 -21.77 -8.73 -5.36
N SER A 112 -22.64 -9.20 -4.47
CA SER A 112 -22.90 -10.63 -4.29
C SER A 112 -23.56 -11.22 -5.53
N CYS A 113 -23.12 -12.41 -5.95
CA CYS A 113 -23.72 -13.14 -7.08
C CYS A 113 -25.19 -13.54 -6.83
N GLY A 114 -25.65 -13.52 -5.59
CA GLY A 114 -27.07 -13.74 -5.26
C GLY A 114 -27.97 -12.56 -5.60
N ASP A 115 -27.40 -11.35 -5.70
CA ASP A 115 -28.16 -10.10 -5.80
C ASP A 115 -28.14 -9.47 -7.19
N VAL A 116 -27.30 -10.01 -8.10
CA VAL A 116 -27.18 -9.55 -9.49
C VAL A 116 -27.69 -10.60 -10.48
N ASN A 117 -28.14 -10.14 -11.64
CA ASN A 117 -28.65 -11.00 -12.72
C ASN A 117 -27.79 -10.84 -13.99
N GLY A 118 -27.65 -11.94 -14.75
CA GLY A 118 -26.92 -11.96 -16.01
C GLY A 118 -25.40 -12.05 -15.82
N ASP A 119 -24.65 -11.74 -16.87
CA ASP A 119 -23.18 -11.86 -16.91
C ASP A 119 -22.48 -10.63 -16.29
N VAL A 120 -22.98 -10.16 -15.14
CA VAL A 120 -22.38 -9.05 -14.38
C VAL A 120 -21.30 -9.60 -13.45
N PHE A 121 -20.18 -8.88 -13.32
CA PHE A 121 -19.16 -9.22 -12.33
C PHE A 121 -19.77 -9.30 -10.93
N CYS A 122 -19.44 -10.36 -10.19
CA CYS A 122 -19.94 -10.59 -8.84
C CYS A 122 -18.99 -11.49 -8.05
N VAL A 123 -19.14 -11.47 -6.72
CA VAL A 123 -18.41 -12.33 -5.78
C VAL A 123 -19.36 -13.25 -5.03
N LYS A 124 -18.87 -14.44 -4.65
CA LYS A 124 -19.71 -15.43 -3.93
C LYS A 124 -19.93 -15.05 -2.47
N ASP A 125 -18.91 -14.48 -1.87
CA ASP A 125 -18.89 -14.00 -0.49
C ASP A 125 -18.16 -12.65 -0.49
N GLN A 126 -18.83 -11.61 -0.01
CA GLN A 126 -18.27 -10.26 0.01
C GLN A 126 -17.20 -10.10 1.09
N ASP A 127 -17.32 -10.78 2.22
CA ASP A 127 -16.34 -10.69 3.30
C ASP A 127 -15.01 -11.33 2.89
N ASP A 128 -15.07 -12.49 2.22
CA ASP A 128 -13.87 -13.12 1.63
C ASP A 128 -13.25 -12.23 0.54
N ALA A 129 -14.08 -11.64 -0.33
CA ALA A 129 -13.58 -10.75 -1.38
C ALA A 129 -12.92 -9.48 -0.81
N VAL A 130 -13.51 -8.89 0.23
CA VAL A 130 -12.94 -7.76 0.96
C VAL A 130 -11.62 -8.16 1.60
N ALA A 131 -11.53 -9.33 2.23
CA ALA A 131 -10.30 -9.83 2.83
C ALA A 131 -9.20 -10.04 1.78
N ASP A 132 -9.53 -10.59 0.61
CA ASP A 132 -8.59 -10.75 -0.51
C ASP A 132 -8.05 -9.40 -0.99
N VAL A 133 -8.93 -8.43 -1.27
CA VAL A 133 -8.52 -7.08 -1.70
C VAL A 133 -7.71 -6.37 -0.62
N ALA A 134 -8.12 -6.48 0.64
CA ALA A 134 -7.42 -5.87 1.77
C ALA A 134 -6.02 -6.47 1.96
N ALA A 135 -5.88 -7.80 1.87
CA ALA A 135 -4.60 -8.47 1.95
C ALA A 135 -3.67 -8.06 0.80
N TYR A 136 -4.21 -7.90 -0.41
CA TYR A 136 -3.47 -7.39 -1.55
C TYR A 136 -3.00 -5.94 -1.33
N VAL A 137 -3.92 -5.00 -1.13
CA VAL A 137 -3.60 -3.58 -0.97
C VAL A 137 -2.68 -3.37 0.23
N ALA A 138 -2.90 -4.05 1.35
CA ALA A 138 -2.02 -3.96 2.52
C ALA A 138 -0.59 -4.47 2.26
N ALA A 139 -0.42 -5.41 1.32
CA ALA A 139 0.89 -5.92 0.95
C ALA A 139 1.68 -4.92 0.09
N VAL A 140 1.00 -4.13 -0.76
CA VAL A 140 1.65 -3.28 -1.78
C VAL A 140 1.53 -1.77 -1.53
N ALA A 141 0.53 -1.33 -0.77
CA ALA A 141 0.32 0.09 -0.48
C ALA A 141 1.42 0.64 0.42
N GLY A 142 1.99 1.79 0.06
CA GLY A 142 3.05 2.41 0.85
C GLY A 142 4.36 1.65 0.86
N THR A 143 4.46 0.50 0.17
CA THR A 143 5.75 -0.20 0.04
C THR A 143 6.63 0.46 -1.00
N GLY A 144 6.17 1.52 -1.66
CA GLY A 144 6.94 2.14 -2.71
C GLY A 144 7.28 1.13 -3.81
N VAL A 145 6.34 0.26 -4.18
CA VAL A 145 6.19 -0.01 -5.62
C VAL A 145 5.61 1.28 -6.18
N THR A 146 6.43 2.32 -6.18
CA THR A 146 6.08 3.64 -6.66
C THR A 146 5.59 3.47 -8.09
N ALA A 147 4.48 4.11 -8.44
CA ALA A 147 4.23 4.49 -9.81
C ALA A 147 5.51 5.15 -10.33
N GLU A 148 6.31 4.37 -11.05
CA GLU A 148 7.73 4.61 -11.28
C GLU A 148 8.54 4.78 -9.98
N THR A 149 9.26 3.74 -9.56
CA THR A 149 10.54 4.05 -8.90
C THR A 149 11.34 4.81 -9.94
N PRO A 150 11.77 6.07 -9.72
CA PRO A 150 12.27 6.88 -10.82
C PRO A 150 13.37 6.11 -11.56
N MET A 151 13.08 5.59 -12.75
CA MET A 151 14.11 5.12 -13.67
C MET A 151 14.95 6.30 -14.17
N ASP A 152 14.56 7.52 -13.80
CA ASP A 152 15.36 8.71 -13.97
C ASP A 152 16.53 8.73 -12.97
N GLY A 153 17.72 8.39 -13.48
CA GLY A 153 18.95 8.38 -12.71
C GLY A 153 19.30 9.72 -12.06
N LYS A 154 18.80 10.84 -12.60
CA LYS A 154 19.00 12.18 -12.02
C LYS A 154 18.25 12.34 -10.70
N THR A 155 17.00 11.92 -10.66
CA THR A 155 16.18 11.91 -9.44
C THR A 155 16.79 11.02 -8.36
N ILE A 156 17.24 9.81 -8.72
CA ILE A 156 17.93 8.92 -7.76
C ILE A 156 19.21 9.60 -7.23
N PHE A 157 19.99 10.21 -8.13
CA PHE A 157 21.23 10.86 -7.77
C PHE A 157 21.03 12.02 -6.79
N THR A 158 20.08 12.91 -7.04
CA THR A 158 19.83 14.08 -6.18
C THR A 158 19.33 13.66 -4.79
N ALA A 159 18.50 12.63 -4.72
CA ALA A 159 17.95 12.12 -3.47
C ALA A 159 18.99 11.39 -2.60
N SER A 160 19.87 10.58 -3.21
CA SER A 160 20.71 9.64 -2.46
C SER A 160 22.22 9.89 -2.55
N CYS A 161 22.69 10.58 -3.58
CA CYS A 161 24.12 10.74 -3.88
C CYS A 161 24.61 12.19 -3.72
N GLY A 162 23.74 13.16 -4.01
CA GLY A 162 24.06 14.59 -4.11
C GLY A 162 24.57 15.24 -2.82
N GLY A 163 24.23 14.68 -1.66
CA GLY A 163 24.78 15.14 -0.37
C GLY A 163 26.27 14.83 -0.21
N CYS A 164 26.77 13.79 -0.89
CA CYS A 164 28.16 13.37 -0.82
C CYS A 164 28.98 13.79 -2.03
N HIS A 165 28.38 13.82 -3.22
CA HIS A 165 29.07 14.07 -4.48
C HIS A 165 28.73 15.44 -5.08
N THR A 166 29.71 16.03 -5.76
CA THR A 166 29.49 17.19 -6.62
C THR A 166 29.18 16.72 -8.03
N LEU A 167 28.07 17.18 -8.60
CA LEU A 167 27.67 17.00 -9.99
C LEU A 167 26.82 18.20 -10.40
N ALA A 168 27.37 19.05 -11.27
CA ALA A 168 26.81 20.34 -11.64
C ALA A 168 25.45 20.21 -12.35
N ASP A 169 25.31 19.25 -13.26
CA ASP A 169 24.04 18.97 -13.94
C ASP A 169 22.90 18.66 -12.94
N ALA A 170 23.23 17.98 -11.84
CA ALA A 170 22.29 17.65 -10.77
C ALA A 170 22.03 18.81 -9.79
N GLY A 171 22.78 19.91 -9.90
CA GLY A 171 22.73 21.01 -8.93
C GLY A 171 23.28 20.64 -7.56
N THR A 172 24.19 19.67 -7.49
CA THR A 172 24.72 19.10 -6.24
C THR A 172 26.17 19.51 -6.00
N GLY A 173 26.55 19.63 -4.73
CA GLY A 173 27.86 20.16 -4.32
C GLY A 173 28.50 19.39 -3.16
N GLY A 174 28.12 18.13 -2.94
CA GLY A 174 28.71 17.32 -1.90
C GLY A 174 30.22 17.12 -2.09
N THR A 175 30.98 17.08 -1.00
CA THR A 175 32.46 17.02 -1.01
C THR A 175 33.04 15.84 -0.24
N ILE A 176 32.19 14.94 0.25
CA ILE A 176 32.60 13.70 0.93
C ILE A 176 33.16 12.71 -0.10
N GLY A 177 32.44 12.55 -1.20
CA GLY A 177 32.87 11.80 -2.37
C GLY A 177 33.60 12.67 -3.39
N PRO A 178 34.25 12.06 -4.39
CA PRO A 178 34.88 12.80 -5.49
C PRO A 178 33.87 13.67 -6.24
N ASN A 179 34.36 14.79 -6.77
CA ASN A 179 33.65 15.57 -7.76
C ASN A 179 33.50 14.75 -9.06
N LEU A 180 32.26 14.51 -9.47
CA LEU A 180 31.94 13.65 -10.61
C LEU A 180 32.16 14.36 -11.94
N ASP A 181 32.02 15.69 -11.98
CA ASP A 181 32.37 16.49 -13.16
C ASP A 181 33.87 16.41 -13.51
N GLN A 182 34.71 16.22 -12.51
CA GLN A 182 36.15 16.05 -12.67
C GLN A 182 36.54 14.60 -12.92
N SER A 183 36.01 13.67 -12.13
CA SER A 183 36.42 12.26 -12.17
C SER A 183 35.85 11.48 -13.37
N LYS A 184 34.69 11.91 -13.91
CA LYS A 184 34.06 11.36 -15.13
C LYS A 184 34.08 9.82 -15.20
N PRO A 185 33.53 9.13 -14.19
CA PRO A 185 33.58 7.66 -14.16
C PRO A 185 32.82 7.08 -15.35
N SER A 186 33.28 5.93 -15.84
CA SER A 186 32.49 5.15 -16.81
C SER A 186 31.23 4.62 -16.14
N LYS A 187 30.19 4.36 -16.94
CA LYS A 187 28.97 3.71 -16.45
C LYS A 187 29.25 2.43 -15.69
N ALA A 188 30.08 1.54 -16.25
CA ALA A 188 30.42 0.26 -15.62
C ALA A 188 31.08 0.45 -14.24
N LEU A 189 31.95 1.46 -14.11
CA LEU A 189 32.55 1.79 -12.82
C LEU A 189 31.49 2.35 -11.86
N ALA A 190 30.59 3.22 -12.33
CA ALA A 190 29.50 3.75 -11.50
C ALA A 190 28.55 2.64 -11.02
N VAL A 191 28.17 1.68 -11.88
CA VAL A 191 27.39 0.50 -11.49
C VAL A 191 28.09 -0.28 -10.37
N ASP A 192 29.38 -0.59 -10.55
CA ASP A 192 30.14 -1.31 -9.53
C ASP A 192 30.18 -0.55 -8.20
N ARG A 193 30.47 0.75 -8.22
CA ARG A 193 30.56 1.57 -7.02
C ARG A 193 29.23 1.75 -6.31
N VAL A 194 28.14 1.95 -7.04
CA VAL A 194 26.80 2.06 -6.45
C VAL A 194 26.38 0.70 -5.87
N THR A 195 26.64 -0.39 -6.57
CA THR A 195 26.29 -1.74 -6.09
C THR A 195 27.07 -2.13 -4.83
N ASN A 196 28.39 -1.95 -4.86
CA ASN A 196 29.31 -2.57 -3.90
C ASN A 196 29.92 -1.58 -2.91
N GLY A 197 29.78 -0.28 -3.13
CA GLY A 197 30.46 0.76 -2.36
C GLY A 197 31.97 0.79 -2.58
N GLN A 198 32.63 1.81 -2.04
CA GLN A 198 34.09 1.86 -1.91
C GLN A 198 34.50 2.86 -0.83
N GLY A 199 35.28 2.40 0.15
CA GLY A 199 35.76 3.26 1.23
C GLY A 199 34.60 3.81 2.05
N VAL A 200 34.42 5.13 2.04
CA VAL A 200 33.31 5.81 2.73
C VAL A 200 31.99 5.78 1.94
N MET A 201 32.02 5.42 0.66
CA MET A 201 30.81 5.25 -0.15
C MET A 201 30.14 3.92 0.23
N PRO A 202 28.92 3.94 0.83
CA PRO A 202 28.23 2.71 1.20
C PRO A 202 27.77 1.93 -0.06
N PRO A 203 27.54 0.61 0.06
CA PRO A 203 26.84 -0.15 -0.98
C PRO A 203 25.35 0.20 -0.98
N PHE A 204 24.75 0.27 -2.17
CA PHE A 204 23.32 0.55 -2.35
C PHE A 204 22.52 -0.62 -2.90
N LYS A 205 23.14 -1.78 -3.16
CA LYS A 205 22.44 -2.99 -3.66
C LYS A 205 21.30 -3.50 -2.77
N ASP A 206 21.30 -3.13 -1.49
CA ASP A 206 20.27 -3.50 -0.52
C ASP A 206 19.16 -2.43 -0.43
N SER A 207 19.30 -1.31 -1.16
CA SER A 207 18.39 -0.16 -1.15
C SER A 207 17.92 0.27 -2.55
N LEU A 208 18.63 -0.14 -3.60
CA LEU A 208 18.32 0.10 -5.01
C LEU A 208 18.33 -1.24 -5.75
N ASP A 209 17.35 -1.44 -6.64
CA ASP A 209 17.34 -2.57 -7.56
C ASP A 209 18.34 -2.39 -8.72
N ALA A 210 18.51 -3.43 -9.53
CA ALA A 210 19.46 -3.42 -10.64
C ALA A 210 19.15 -2.36 -11.70
N ALA A 211 17.86 -2.08 -11.98
CA ALA A 211 17.46 -1.09 -12.97
C ALA A 211 17.74 0.34 -12.49
N GLN A 212 17.52 0.62 -11.21
CA GLN A 212 17.85 1.89 -10.57
C GLN A 212 19.36 2.15 -10.53
N ILE A 213 20.14 1.12 -10.21
CA ILE A 213 21.60 1.19 -10.24
C ILE A 213 22.10 1.51 -11.66
N GLU A 214 21.54 0.84 -12.67
CA GLU A 214 21.84 1.11 -14.07
C GLU A 214 21.44 2.54 -14.49
N ALA A 215 20.28 3.01 -14.05
CA ALA A 215 19.78 4.35 -14.34
C ALA A 215 20.68 5.44 -13.75
N VAL A 216 21.02 5.36 -12.46
CA VAL A 216 21.90 6.35 -11.81
C VAL A 216 23.31 6.30 -12.40
N ALA A 217 23.81 5.12 -12.75
CA ALA A 217 25.13 4.98 -13.38
C ALA A 217 25.16 5.57 -14.81
N GLU A 218 24.12 5.34 -15.61
CA GLU A 218 23.94 5.96 -16.93
C GLU A 218 23.91 7.49 -16.80
N TYR A 219 23.09 8.00 -15.88
CA TYR A 219 22.99 9.43 -15.63
C TYR A 219 24.33 10.05 -15.23
N VAL A 220 25.00 9.50 -14.20
CA VAL A 220 26.30 10.00 -13.73
C VAL A 220 27.32 10.02 -14.87
N SER A 221 27.42 8.93 -15.64
CA SER A 221 28.41 8.83 -16.72
C SER A 221 28.13 9.77 -17.89
N SER A 222 26.86 10.07 -18.16
CA SER A 222 26.45 10.96 -19.25
C SER A 222 26.45 12.45 -18.86
N ALA A 223 26.19 12.76 -17.60
CA ALA A 223 26.12 14.13 -17.08
C ALA A 223 27.47 14.68 -16.61
N ALA A 224 28.39 13.82 -16.19
CA ALA A 224 29.69 14.23 -15.66
C ALA A 224 30.50 15.12 -16.63
N GLY A 225 30.79 16.35 -16.18
CA GLY A 225 31.66 17.28 -16.88
C GLY A 225 30.96 18.11 -17.95
N ARG A 226 29.63 18.21 -17.88
CA ARG A 226 28.81 19.16 -18.63
C ARG A 226 28.70 20.50 -17.91
#